data_AF-A0A1G7M0H2-F1
#
_entry.id   AF-A0A1G7M0H2-F1
#
_cell.length_a   1.000
_cell.length_b   1.000
_cell.length_c   1.000
_cell.angle_alpha   90.00
_cell.angle_beta   90.00
_cell.angle_gamma   90.00
#
_symmetry.space_group_name_H-M   'P 1'
#
loop_
_entity.id
_entity.type
_entity.pdbx_description
1 polymer ?
#
loop_
_entity_poly.entity_id
_entity_poly.type
_entity_poly.pdbx_seq_one_letter_code
_entity_poly.pdbx_strand_id
1 'polypeptide(L)'
;MTGGTRRRPRAARRSTVAAIALMVGGAGLIAVNTYASASETNETNQSGTTRLAAGAAGSTVDCPEVADSLPELSEKALAGVSDELAAMDTQVTDAYQRLTRMGTAPGAGEKVKGEVLDPLEKSRAESIGRITDSIGKSTGERPSGLDDLAACEVRTAPGGTTGNGSGDAGADGKDSGDKGSGDQGTGGDGGTPPAAGGENGNGPEATDFVDIRTVRPNVNRAPEARSGASRGSFSVDCGVNENKNYNTDNVIVAPGVTNGAHHTHDYVGNQDVNAFSNNDTFAAAGTSCDAKGDKSSYYWPVMRVQDGTQEFDQNNDGGGKEGNVGKILTAKQAEIKYVGSPTSKVVGMPKFLRIITGDAKA
;
A
#
# COMPACT_ATOMS: atom_id res chain seq x y z
N MET A 1 -19.23 40.89 -72.35
CA MET A 1 -19.95 40.67 -71.08
C MET A 1 -19.43 39.38 -70.48
N THR A 2 -18.66 39.53 -69.41
CA THR A 2 -17.90 38.51 -68.69
C THR A 2 -18.77 37.90 -67.59
N GLY A 3 -18.77 36.57 -67.45
CA GLY A 3 -19.52 35.85 -66.42
C GLY A 3 -18.76 34.61 -65.96
N GLY A 4 -17.71 34.80 -65.17
CA GLY A 4 -17.00 33.72 -64.48
C GLY A 4 -17.70 33.37 -63.16
N THR A 5 -18.09 32.12 -62.99
CA THR A 5 -18.65 31.58 -61.75
C THR A 5 -17.51 31.20 -60.78
N ARG A 6 -17.34 31.98 -59.70
CA ARG A 6 -16.44 31.65 -58.59
C ARG A 6 -17.02 30.51 -57.75
N ARG A 7 -16.28 29.41 -57.62
CA ARG A 7 -16.51 28.37 -56.59
C ARG A 7 -16.07 28.90 -55.22
N ARG A 8 -16.96 28.85 -54.22
CA ARG A 8 -16.63 29.04 -52.80
C ARG A 8 -15.95 27.77 -52.24
N PRO A 9 -14.87 27.86 -51.44
CA PRO A 9 -14.29 26.71 -50.77
C PRO A 9 -15.17 26.26 -49.59
N ARG A 10 -15.33 24.94 -49.44
CA ARG A 10 -15.98 24.30 -48.29
C ARG A 10 -15.08 24.43 -47.06
N ALA A 11 -15.67 24.89 -45.96
CA ALA A 11 -15.01 24.98 -44.65
C ALA A 11 -14.47 23.61 -44.21
N ALA A 12 -13.21 23.60 -43.76
CA ALA A 12 -12.56 22.44 -43.19
C ALA A 12 -13.28 21.99 -41.91
N ARG A 13 -13.83 20.78 -41.91
CA ARG A 13 -14.25 20.08 -40.70
C ARG A 13 -12.98 19.66 -39.95
N ARG A 14 -12.69 20.33 -38.82
CA ARG A 14 -11.76 19.82 -37.83
C ARG A 14 -12.39 18.59 -37.19
N SER A 15 -11.84 17.42 -37.48
CA SER A 15 -12.14 16.16 -36.79
C SER A 15 -11.48 16.20 -35.42
N THR A 16 -12.28 16.43 -34.38
CA THR A 16 -11.86 16.22 -32.99
C THR A 16 -11.85 14.72 -32.73
N VAL A 17 -10.65 14.14 -32.58
CA VAL A 17 -10.48 12.77 -32.09
C VAL A 17 -10.79 12.79 -30.60
N ALA A 18 -11.90 12.16 -30.21
CA ALA A 18 -12.25 11.96 -28.81
C ALA A 18 -11.44 10.76 -28.29
N ALA A 19 -10.51 11.01 -27.38
CA ALA A 19 -9.83 9.97 -26.62
C ALA A 19 -10.86 9.27 -25.72
N ILE A 20 -11.02 7.96 -25.89
CA ILE A 20 -11.84 7.11 -25.02
C ILE A 20 -10.90 6.62 -23.92
N ALA A 21 -11.08 7.14 -22.71
CA ALA A 21 -10.43 6.61 -21.51
C ALA A 21 -11.10 5.28 -21.13
N LEU A 22 -10.28 4.26 -20.96
CA LEU A 22 -10.72 2.90 -20.75
C LEU A 22 -10.35 2.45 -19.35
N MET A 23 -11.35 2.01 -18.59
CA MET A 23 -11.20 1.51 -17.23
C MET A 23 -11.13 -0.02 -17.28
N VAL A 24 -9.91 -0.56 -17.13
CA VAL A 24 -9.68 -2.01 -17.08
C VAL A 24 -9.83 -2.48 -15.64
N GLY A 25 -10.96 -3.13 -15.36
CA GLY A 25 -11.15 -3.93 -14.15
C GLY A 25 -10.50 -5.31 -14.34
N GLY A 26 -9.67 -5.70 -13.38
CA GLY A 26 -8.94 -6.98 -13.38
C GLY A 26 -9.86 -8.21 -13.25
N ALA A 27 -9.50 -9.28 -13.95
CA ALA A 27 -10.05 -10.61 -13.75
C ALA A 27 -9.11 -11.71 -14.27
N GLY A 28 -8.73 -12.67 -13.42
CA GLY A 28 -8.43 -14.05 -13.85
C GLY A 28 -7.03 -14.58 -13.56
N LEU A 29 -6.83 -15.14 -12.36
CA LEU A 29 -5.73 -16.06 -12.03
C LEU A 29 -6.22 -17.51 -12.10
N ILE A 30 -5.45 -18.38 -12.76
CA ILE A 30 -5.49 -19.84 -12.55
C ILE A 30 -4.13 -20.25 -11.96
N ALA A 31 -4.15 -20.77 -10.73
CA ALA A 31 -2.98 -21.24 -10.01
C ALA A 31 -2.62 -22.70 -10.37
N VAL A 32 -1.34 -22.99 -10.52
CA VAL A 32 -0.78 -24.34 -10.31
C VAL A 32 0.30 -24.22 -9.23
N ASN A 33 0.08 -24.90 -8.11
CA ASN A 33 0.93 -24.89 -6.92
C ASN A 33 1.98 -26.01 -7.00
N THR A 34 3.25 -25.63 -7.07
CA THR A 34 4.41 -26.42 -6.61
C THR A 34 5.40 -25.39 -6.06
N TYR A 35 5.83 -25.41 -4.80
CA TYR A 35 6.63 -26.46 -4.20
C TYR A 35 6.35 -26.62 -2.70
N ALA A 36 6.24 -27.89 -2.30
CA ALA A 36 6.58 -28.34 -0.96
C ALA A 36 8.11 -28.52 -0.88
N SER A 37 8.71 -28.04 0.21
CA SER A 37 9.88 -28.67 0.82
C SER A 37 9.67 -28.66 2.32
N ALA A 38 8.88 -29.62 2.79
CA ALA A 38 9.01 -30.14 4.14
C ALA A 38 10.10 -31.23 4.09
N SER A 39 11.16 -31.05 4.87
CA SER A 39 12.00 -32.16 5.31
C SER A 39 12.07 -32.12 6.82
N GLU A 40 11.48 -33.11 7.48
CA GLU A 40 11.68 -33.40 8.90
C GLU A 40 12.39 -34.74 9.09
N THR A 41 13.00 -34.85 10.28
CA THR A 41 13.66 -35.99 10.96
C THR A 41 15.16 -36.16 10.64
N ASN A 42 16.12 -36.17 11.58
CA ASN A 42 16.09 -36.42 13.04
C ASN A 42 17.35 -35.85 13.76
N GLU A 43 17.17 -35.45 15.03
CA GLU A 43 18.13 -35.47 16.17
C GLU A 43 19.47 -34.69 16.11
N THR A 44 19.52 -33.48 16.69
CA THR A 44 20.33 -33.13 17.89
C THR A 44 20.13 -31.66 18.32
N ASN A 45 20.05 -31.46 19.64
CA ASN A 45 19.97 -30.19 20.39
C ASN A 45 20.57 -28.93 19.73
N GLN A 46 19.74 -27.90 19.54
CA GLN A 46 19.96 -26.57 20.12
C GLN A 46 18.72 -25.69 19.96
N SER A 47 18.16 -25.27 21.09
CA SER A 47 17.20 -24.17 21.18
C SER A 47 17.82 -22.90 20.61
N GLY A 48 17.42 -22.53 19.40
CA GLY A 48 17.73 -21.26 18.76
C GLY A 48 16.45 -20.62 18.26
N THR A 49 15.60 -20.15 19.17
CA THR A 49 14.60 -19.13 18.83
C THR A 49 15.35 -17.88 18.37
N THR A 50 15.57 -17.77 17.06
CA THR A 50 15.97 -16.51 16.43
C THR A 50 14.80 -15.56 16.56
N ARG A 51 14.72 -14.88 17.70
CA ARG A 51 13.96 -13.65 17.84
C ARG A 51 14.58 -12.66 16.87
N LEU A 52 13.94 -12.48 15.71
CA LEU A 52 14.25 -11.39 14.80
C LEU A 52 14.16 -10.11 15.63
N ALA A 53 15.28 -9.41 15.74
CA ALA A 53 15.38 -8.19 16.53
C ALA A 53 14.39 -7.17 15.98
N ALA A 54 13.40 -6.84 16.81
CA ALA A 54 12.53 -5.68 16.63
C ALA A 54 13.41 -4.43 16.66
N GLY A 55 13.60 -3.82 15.50
CA GLY A 55 14.53 -2.70 15.34
C GLY A 55 14.77 -2.34 13.87
N ALA A 56 13.70 -2.10 13.11
CA ALA A 56 13.80 -1.38 11.86
C ALA A 56 12.79 -0.22 11.92
N ALA A 57 13.32 1.00 11.98
CA ALA A 57 12.54 2.22 11.85
C ALA A 57 11.72 2.18 10.55
N GLY A 58 10.57 2.85 10.53
CA GLY A 58 9.47 2.73 9.56
C GLY A 58 9.79 3.02 8.11
N SER A 59 10.69 2.26 7.48
CA SER A 59 11.03 2.33 6.07
C SER A 59 10.35 1.20 5.30
N THR A 60 9.65 1.54 4.22
CA THR A 60 8.97 0.63 3.29
C THR A 60 9.56 0.75 1.89
N VAL A 61 9.31 -0.24 1.04
CA VAL A 61 9.55 -0.15 -0.40
C VAL A 61 8.32 0.50 -1.06
N ASP A 62 8.55 1.38 -2.02
CA ASP A 62 7.54 2.13 -2.78
C ASP A 62 7.85 1.98 -4.27
N CYS A 63 6.90 1.44 -5.03
CA CYS A 63 7.07 1.11 -6.44
C CYS A 63 5.95 1.76 -7.25
N PRO A 64 6.23 2.38 -8.41
CA PRO A 64 5.20 2.88 -9.31
C PRO A 64 4.25 1.76 -9.76
N GLU A 65 2.95 2.03 -9.75
CA GLU A 65 1.94 1.04 -10.14
C GLU A 65 1.91 0.84 -11.65
N VAL A 66 2.10 -0.40 -12.10
CA VAL A 66 2.13 -0.72 -13.54
C VAL A 66 0.72 -0.82 -14.08
N ALA A 67 -0.23 -1.33 -13.28
CA ALA A 67 -1.62 -1.53 -13.71
C ALA A 67 -2.28 -0.26 -14.23
N ASP A 68 -1.98 0.89 -13.62
CA ASP A 68 -2.53 2.21 -13.99
C ASP A 68 -2.06 2.72 -15.36
N SER A 69 -0.94 2.20 -15.86
CA SER A 69 -0.35 2.60 -17.15
C SER A 69 -0.69 1.62 -18.28
N LEU A 70 -1.50 0.59 -18.02
CA LEU A 70 -1.87 -0.41 -19.01
C LEU A 70 -3.02 0.07 -19.92
N PRO A 71 -2.96 -0.21 -21.24
CA PRO A 71 -4.10 0.00 -22.12
C PRO A 71 -5.20 -1.04 -21.86
N GLU A 72 -6.33 -0.96 -22.58
CA GLU A 72 -7.30 -2.04 -22.54
C GLU A 72 -6.71 -3.38 -22.91
N LEU A 73 -6.88 -4.31 -21.98
CA LEU A 73 -6.44 -5.68 -22.16
C LEU A 73 -7.54 -6.46 -22.87
N SER A 74 -7.15 -7.15 -23.93
CA SER A 74 -8.00 -8.21 -24.48
C SER A 74 -8.10 -9.37 -23.49
N GLU A 75 -9.18 -10.16 -23.56
CA GLU A 75 -9.33 -11.37 -22.74
C GLU A 75 -8.12 -12.33 -22.87
N LYS A 76 -7.44 -12.32 -24.03
CA LYS A 76 -6.27 -13.16 -24.30
C LYS A 76 -5.00 -12.66 -23.60
N ALA A 77 -4.84 -11.35 -23.41
CA ALA A 77 -3.69 -10.78 -22.70
C ALA A 77 -3.89 -10.76 -21.18
N LEU A 78 -5.14 -10.72 -20.72
CA LEU A 78 -5.50 -10.52 -19.33
C LEU A 78 -4.85 -11.51 -18.36
N ALA A 79 -4.82 -12.81 -18.70
CA ALA A 79 -4.20 -13.82 -17.86
C ALA A 79 -2.69 -13.60 -17.70
N GLY A 80 -1.96 -13.46 -18.82
CA GLY A 80 -0.51 -13.27 -18.80
C GLY A 80 -0.09 -11.95 -18.14
N VAL A 81 -0.90 -10.90 -18.26
CA VAL A 81 -0.65 -9.63 -17.55
C VAL A 81 -0.95 -9.76 -16.05
N SER A 82 -2.05 -10.42 -15.67
CA SER A 82 -2.41 -10.61 -14.25
C SER A 82 -1.39 -11.45 -13.50
N ASP A 83 -0.83 -12.48 -14.14
CA ASP A 83 0.23 -13.32 -13.56
C ASP A 83 1.49 -12.51 -13.25
N GLU A 84 1.89 -11.61 -14.15
CA GLU A 84 3.07 -10.78 -13.94
C GLU A 84 2.86 -9.70 -12.88
N LEU A 85 1.66 -9.10 -12.80
CA LEU A 85 1.33 -8.15 -11.73
C LEU A 85 1.38 -8.84 -10.35
N ALA A 86 0.84 -10.06 -10.24
CA ALA A 86 0.95 -10.83 -8.99
C ALA A 86 2.40 -11.23 -8.65
N ALA A 87 3.21 -11.53 -9.67
CA ALA A 87 4.64 -11.79 -9.48
C ALA A 87 5.38 -10.54 -8.97
N MET A 88 5.00 -9.35 -9.44
CA MET A 88 5.56 -8.09 -8.95
C MET A 88 5.23 -7.83 -7.48
N ASP A 89 3.99 -8.08 -7.02
CA ASP A 89 3.63 -7.95 -5.61
C ASP A 89 4.51 -8.83 -4.71
N THR A 90 4.81 -10.04 -5.19
CA THR A 90 5.72 -10.97 -4.50
C THR A 90 7.14 -10.40 -4.43
N GLN A 91 7.64 -9.82 -5.53
CA GLN A 91 8.97 -9.20 -5.58
C GLN A 91 9.08 -8.03 -4.59
N VAL A 92 8.05 -7.18 -4.49
CA VAL A 92 8.00 -6.06 -3.54
C VAL A 92 7.99 -6.56 -2.10
N THR A 93 7.21 -7.61 -1.82
CA THR A 93 7.18 -8.26 -0.49
C THR A 93 8.56 -8.79 -0.10
N ASP A 94 9.22 -9.53 -0.99
CA ASP A 94 10.55 -10.07 -0.75
C ASP A 94 11.58 -8.97 -0.49
N ALA A 95 11.50 -7.87 -1.26
CA ALA A 95 12.35 -6.71 -1.08
C ALA A 95 12.12 -6.03 0.27
N TYR A 96 10.87 -5.87 0.70
CA TYR A 96 10.53 -5.33 2.02
C TYR A 96 11.03 -6.23 3.15
N GLN A 97 10.93 -7.56 3.03
CA GLN A 97 11.51 -8.49 4.00
C GLN A 97 13.04 -8.42 4.06
N ARG A 98 13.71 -8.17 2.93
CA ARG A 98 15.17 -7.94 2.92
C ARG A 98 15.50 -6.61 3.62
N LEU A 99 14.76 -5.55 3.30
CA LEU A 99 14.92 -4.23 3.91
C LEU A 99 14.81 -4.28 5.45
N THR A 100 13.77 -4.94 5.96
CA THR A 100 13.55 -5.09 7.41
C THR A 100 14.64 -5.90 8.10
N ARG A 101 15.16 -6.97 7.46
CA ARG A 101 16.31 -7.74 7.98
C ARG A 101 17.61 -6.94 8.03
N MET A 102 17.77 -5.93 7.17
CA MET A 102 18.98 -5.11 7.11
C MET A 102 19.03 -4.01 8.18
N GLY A 103 17.87 -3.57 8.69
CA GLY A 103 17.76 -2.50 9.69
C GLY A 103 18.17 -1.11 9.17
N THR A 104 18.01 -0.08 10.00
CA THR A 104 18.31 1.33 9.64
C THR A 104 19.63 1.80 10.25
N ALA A 105 20.76 1.33 9.72
CA ALA A 105 22.08 1.82 10.12
C ALA A 105 22.47 3.09 9.33
N PRO A 106 23.19 4.06 9.93
CA PRO A 106 23.77 5.18 9.20
C PRO A 106 24.68 4.67 8.07
N GLY A 107 24.46 5.15 6.84
CA GLY A 107 25.19 4.68 5.65
C GLY A 107 24.59 3.43 4.97
N ALA A 108 23.45 2.92 5.43
CA ALA A 108 22.77 1.77 4.81
C ALA A 108 22.26 2.03 3.38
N GLY A 109 22.21 3.29 2.92
CA GLY A 109 21.61 3.66 1.62
C GLY A 109 22.22 2.94 0.43
N GLU A 110 23.55 2.85 0.34
CA GLU A 110 24.22 2.16 -0.77
C GLU A 110 24.01 0.64 -0.71
N LYS A 111 24.00 0.08 0.50
CA LYS A 111 23.74 -1.36 0.71
C LYS A 111 22.29 -1.72 0.38
N VAL A 112 21.34 -0.91 0.82
CA VAL A 112 19.90 -1.07 0.52
C VAL A 112 19.67 -0.94 -0.98
N LYS A 113 20.33 0.00 -1.64
CA LYS A 113 20.30 0.10 -3.10
C LYS A 113 20.78 -1.20 -3.75
N GLY A 114 21.98 -1.67 -3.44
CA GLY A 114 22.55 -2.84 -4.09
C GLY A 114 21.91 -4.19 -3.74
N GLU A 115 21.43 -4.38 -2.51
CA GLU A 115 20.90 -5.67 -2.04
C GLU A 115 19.36 -5.77 -2.12
N VAL A 116 18.66 -4.63 -2.19
CA VAL A 116 17.19 -4.56 -2.20
C VAL A 116 16.67 -3.92 -3.47
N LEU A 117 17.05 -2.67 -3.77
CA LEU A 117 16.43 -1.91 -4.87
C LEU A 117 16.90 -2.38 -6.25
N ASP A 118 18.20 -2.55 -6.48
CA ASP A 118 18.73 -2.96 -7.79
C ASP A 118 18.23 -4.36 -8.20
N PRO A 119 18.19 -5.38 -7.32
CA PRO A 119 17.58 -6.68 -7.65
C PRO A 119 16.08 -6.60 -7.89
N LEU A 120 15.38 -5.73 -7.15
CA LEU A 120 13.94 -5.51 -7.32
C LEU A 120 13.64 -4.85 -8.67
N GLU A 121 14.34 -3.78 -9.01
CA GLU A 121 14.20 -3.07 -10.30
C GLU A 121 14.42 -4.04 -11.46
N LYS A 122 15.46 -4.87 -11.41
CA LYS A 122 15.71 -5.88 -12.44
C LYS A 122 14.55 -6.88 -12.57
N SER A 123 14.07 -7.41 -11.45
CA SER A 123 12.97 -8.39 -11.44
C SER A 123 11.67 -7.78 -11.97
N ARG A 124 11.41 -6.52 -11.63
CA ARG A 124 10.25 -5.76 -12.12
C ARG A 124 10.36 -5.47 -13.60
N ALA A 125 11.53 -5.05 -14.09
CA ALA A 125 11.77 -4.84 -15.53
C ALA A 125 11.52 -6.12 -16.34
N GLU A 126 11.95 -7.29 -15.84
CA GLU A 126 11.67 -8.58 -16.49
C GLU A 126 10.16 -8.89 -16.54
N SER A 127 9.43 -8.55 -15.48
CA SER A 127 7.98 -8.75 -15.38
C SER A 127 7.22 -7.77 -16.31
N ILE A 128 7.65 -6.51 -16.38
CA ILE A 128 7.15 -5.51 -17.34
C ILE A 128 7.38 -5.98 -18.77
N GLY A 129 8.56 -6.52 -19.06
CA GLY A 129 8.85 -7.16 -20.34
C GLY A 129 7.78 -8.19 -20.67
N ARG A 130 7.52 -9.17 -19.79
CA ARG A 130 6.50 -10.21 -20.00
C ARG A 130 5.06 -9.67 -20.14
N ILE A 131 4.73 -8.55 -19.48
CA ILE A 131 3.47 -7.82 -19.67
C ILE A 131 3.40 -7.26 -21.10
N THR A 132 4.43 -6.54 -21.56
CA THR A 132 4.46 -5.95 -22.91
C THR A 132 4.38 -7.05 -23.98
N ASP A 133 5.07 -8.19 -23.77
CA ASP A 133 5.00 -9.37 -24.63
C ASP A 133 3.57 -9.92 -24.74
N SER A 134 2.88 -10.06 -23.61
CA SER A 134 1.53 -10.60 -23.54
C SER A 134 0.53 -9.69 -24.27
N ILE A 135 0.67 -8.38 -24.09
CA ILE A 135 -0.14 -7.38 -24.81
C ILE A 135 0.17 -7.45 -26.31
N GLY A 136 1.44 -7.40 -26.71
CA GLY A 136 1.86 -7.41 -28.11
C GLY A 136 1.46 -8.68 -28.87
N LYS A 137 1.43 -9.84 -28.21
CA LYS A 137 0.90 -11.10 -28.78
C LYS A 137 -0.60 -11.03 -29.07
N SER A 138 -1.34 -10.14 -28.42
CA SER A 138 -2.78 -9.99 -28.57
C SER A 138 -3.19 -8.86 -29.52
N THR A 139 -2.46 -7.74 -29.50
CA THR A 139 -2.77 -6.53 -30.30
C THR A 139 -1.91 -6.41 -31.56
N GLY A 140 -0.78 -7.13 -31.63
CA GLY A 140 0.24 -6.96 -32.68
C GLY A 140 1.23 -5.83 -32.41
N GLU A 141 1.06 -5.07 -31.32
CA GLU A 141 1.92 -3.92 -30.99
C GLU A 141 2.28 -3.90 -29.50
N ARG A 142 3.57 -3.68 -29.21
CA ARG A 142 4.06 -3.61 -27.84
C ARG A 142 3.90 -2.19 -27.27
N PRO A 143 3.32 -2.04 -26.07
CA PRO A 143 3.36 -0.76 -25.36
C PRO A 143 4.80 -0.34 -25.07
N SER A 144 5.08 0.95 -25.18
CA SER A 144 6.37 1.56 -24.81
C SER A 144 6.22 2.37 -23.52
N GLY A 145 7.35 2.64 -22.85
CA GLY A 145 7.41 3.50 -21.65
C GLY A 145 7.03 2.82 -20.33
N LEU A 146 6.61 1.56 -20.34
CA LEU A 146 6.34 0.82 -19.10
C LEU A 146 7.63 0.48 -18.33
N ASP A 147 8.76 0.32 -19.02
CA ASP A 147 10.05 -0.03 -18.39
C ASP A 147 10.53 1.04 -17.38
N ASP A 148 10.13 2.30 -17.59
CA ASP A 148 10.43 3.41 -16.68
C ASP A 148 9.76 3.25 -15.30
N LEU A 149 8.76 2.36 -15.19
CA LEU A 149 8.06 2.06 -13.94
C LEU A 149 8.77 1.00 -13.11
N ALA A 150 9.88 0.41 -13.58
CA ALA A 150 10.56 -0.70 -12.90
C ALA A 150 11.24 -0.29 -11.59
N ALA A 151 11.77 0.94 -11.53
CA ALA A 151 12.49 1.45 -10.37
C ALA A 151 11.57 1.58 -9.15
N CYS A 152 12.11 1.27 -7.98
CA CYS A 152 11.44 1.45 -6.70
C CYS A 152 12.33 2.25 -5.75
N GLU A 153 11.71 2.87 -4.76
CA GLU A 153 12.39 3.68 -3.76
C GLU A 153 12.09 3.16 -2.35
N VAL A 154 12.93 3.55 -1.39
CA VAL A 154 12.60 3.38 0.03
C VAL A 154 11.91 4.64 0.52
N ARG A 155 10.71 4.47 1.08
CA ARG A 155 9.96 5.53 1.76
C ARG A 155 10.08 5.33 3.25
N THR A 156 10.57 6.34 3.96
CA THR A 156 10.53 6.35 5.42
C THR A 156 9.26 7.06 5.88
N ALA A 157 8.54 6.48 6.84
CA ALA A 157 7.43 7.13 7.52
C ALA A 157 7.92 8.45 8.14
N PRO A 158 7.16 9.54 8.04
CA PRO A 158 7.56 10.81 8.63
C PRO A 158 7.64 10.67 10.16
N GLY A 159 8.87 10.61 10.66
CA GLY A 159 9.19 10.65 12.08
C GLY A 159 10.56 11.28 12.28
N GLY A 160 10.58 12.55 12.68
CA GLY A 160 11.74 13.26 13.22
C GLY A 160 12.88 13.57 12.24
N THR A 161 13.05 14.86 11.94
CA THR A 161 14.20 15.44 11.24
C THR A 161 15.55 14.80 11.59
N THR A 162 16.13 14.03 10.67
CA THR A 162 17.59 14.00 10.49
C THR A 162 17.94 15.09 9.48
N GLY A 163 18.14 16.31 9.98
CA GLY A 163 18.71 17.37 9.17
C GLY A 163 20.11 16.95 8.71
N ASN A 164 20.28 16.74 7.41
CA ASN A 164 21.60 16.66 6.81
C ASN A 164 21.69 17.78 5.77
N GLY A 165 22.06 18.97 6.26
CA GLY A 165 22.45 20.08 5.40
C GLY A 165 23.75 19.72 4.69
N SER A 166 23.66 19.51 3.38
CA SER A 166 24.83 19.43 2.50
C SER A 166 25.52 20.80 2.45
N GLY A 167 26.76 20.84 2.91
CA GLY A 167 27.65 21.98 2.82
C GLY A 167 29.10 21.53 2.91
N ASP A 168 29.65 21.07 1.80
CA ASP A 168 31.07 20.79 1.62
C ASP A 168 31.79 22.07 1.15
N ALA A 169 32.76 22.53 1.94
CA ALA A 169 33.86 23.38 1.49
C ALA A 169 35.03 23.33 2.49
N GLY A 170 36.04 22.51 2.19
CA GLY A 170 37.44 22.97 2.05
C GLY A 170 38.29 23.33 3.29
N ALA A 171 39.22 22.41 3.59
CA ALA A 171 40.67 22.60 3.78
C ALA A 171 41.27 23.28 5.05
N ASP A 172 42.12 22.46 5.71
CA ASP A 172 43.47 22.71 6.26
C ASP A 172 43.76 23.79 7.33
N GLY A 173 44.40 23.36 8.43
CA GLY A 173 45.30 24.24 9.20
C GLY A 173 45.50 23.88 10.68
N LYS A 174 46.76 23.68 11.08
CA LYS A 174 47.24 23.25 12.41
C LYS A 174 47.21 24.33 13.51
N ASP A 175 47.23 23.84 14.75
CA ASP A 175 48.12 24.22 15.87
C ASP A 175 47.57 25.00 17.10
N SER A 176 47.91 24.42 18.27
CA SER A 176 48.20 24.98 19.60
C SER A 176 47.17 25.75 20.44
N GLY A 177 47.08 25.35 21.73
CA GLY A 177 47.21 26.30 22.84
C GLY A 177 46.15 26.30 23.96
N ASP A 178 46.49 25.61 25.05
CA ASP A 178 46.42 26.05 26.46
C ASP A 178 45.11 26.48 27.18
N LYS A 179 45.17 26.23 28.50
CA LYS A 179 44.15 26.27 29.55
C LYS A 179 43.66 27.67 29.92
N GLY A 180 42.43 27.75 30.46
CA GLY A 180 42.00 28.87 31.29
C GLY A 180 40.54 28.81 31.71
N SER A 181 40.30 28.53 33.00
CA SER A 181 39.00 28.68 33.66
C SER A 181 38.64 30.16 33.89
N GLY A 182 37.36 30.53 33.75
CA GLY A 182 36.86 31.88 34.08
C GLY A 182 35.38 32.09 33.77
N ASP A 183 34.55 31.78 34.77
CA ASP A 183 33.23 32.28 35.21
C ASP A 183 32.32 33.20 34.35
N GLN A 184 31.01 32.88 34.47
CA GLN A 184 29.77 33.68 34.41
C GLN A 184 29.18 34.21 33.08
N GLY A 185 28.00 33.65 32.74
CA GLY A 185 27.01 34.31 31.90
C GLY A 185 25.82 33.46 31.44
N THR A 186 24.73 33.49 32.22
CA THR A 186 23.31 33.34 31.80
C THR A 186 22.74 31.97 31.41
N GLY A 187 21.66 31.57 32.10
CA GLY A 187 20.48 30.98 31.47
C GLY A 187 20.02 29.58 31.92
N GLY A 188 18.85 29.53 32.56
CA GLY A 188 17.81 28.56 32.21
C GLY A 188 17.70 27.29 33.06
N ASP A 189 16.55 27.13 33.69
CA ASP A 189 16.10 26.03 34.55
C ASP A 189 16.50 24.61 34.12
N GLY A 190 17.05 23.89 35.10
CA GLY A 190 17.12 22.43 35.08
C GLY A 190 15.75 21.84 35.37
N GLY A 191 15.08 21.37 34.32
CA GLY A 191 13.94 20.48 34.38
C GLY A 191 14.02 19.52 33.20
N THR A 192 14.32 18.25 33.47
CA THR A 192 14.17 17.16 32.49
C THR A 192 12.73 17.19 31.95
N PRO A 193 12.50 17.35 30.63
CA PRO A 193 11.15 17.16 30.09
C PRO A 193 10.79 15.68 30.25
N PRO A 194 9.62 15.33 30.78
CA PRO A 194 9.16 13.95 30.73
C PRO A 194 9.03 13.52 29.26
N ALA A 195 9.28 12.24 29.00
CA ALA A 195 9.06 11.62 27.71
C ALA A 195 7.69 12.02 27.15
N ALA A 196 7.68 12.53 25.91
CA ALA A 196 6.48 12.99 25.23
C ALA A 196 5.53 11.81 24.96
N GLY A 197 4.75 11.46 25.99
CA GLY A 197 3.53 10.67 25.90
C GLY A 197 2.37 11.57 26.27
N GLY A 198 1.49 11.83 25.30
CA GLY A 198 0.23 12.56 25.49
C GLY A 198 0.30 14.05 25.19
N GLU A 199 -0.65 14.51 24.37
CA GLU A 199 -1.16 15.89 24.26
C GLU A 199 -0.41 16.95 23.43
N ASN A 200 0.46 16.59 22.48
CA ASN A 200 0.96 17.55 21.49
C ASN A 200 0.66 17.13 20.04
N GLY A 201 -0.41 17.70 19.47
CA GLY A 201 -0.41 18.25 18.10
C GLY A 201 -0.06 17.38 16.89
N ASN A 202 -0.04 16.05 16.98
CA ASN A 202 0.30 15.18 15.84
C ASN A 202 -0.91 14.71 15.00
N GLY A 203 -2.10 15.26 15.25
CA GLY A 203 -3.29 15.03 14.43
C GLY A 203 -3.57 16.22 13.53
N PRO A 204 -4.26 16.02 12.40
CA PRO A 204 -4.66 17.13 11.55
C PRO A 204 -5.45 18.17 12.35
N GLU A 205 -5.08 19.44 12.21
CA GLU A 205 -5.77 20.56 12.84
C GLU A 205 -7.02 20.94 12.04
N ALA A 206 -7.93 21.70 12.64
CA ALA A 206 -9.15 22.14 11.95
C ALA A 206 -8.88 22.87 10.62
N THR A 207 -7.72 23.52 10.50
CA THR A 207 -7.25 24.20 9.29
C THR A 207 -6.76 23.27 8.18
N ASP A 208 -6.46 22.02 8.48
CA ASP A 208 -6.08 21.01 7.49
C ASP A 208 -7.30 20.45 6.75
N PHE A 209 -8.50 20.69 7.28
CA PHE A 209 -9.75 20.22 6.72
C PHE A 209 -10.49 21.34 5.97
N VAL A 210 -11.05 20.98 4.81
CA VAL A 210 -12.05 21.81 4.13
C VAL A 210 -13.44 21.38 4.58
N ASP A 211 -14.33 22.34 4.85
CA ASP A 211 -15.74 22.02 5.07
C ASP A 211 -16.32 21.37 3.81
N ILE A 212 -16.62 20.07 3.89
CA ILE A 212 -17.11 19.27 2.76
C ILE A 212 -18.39 19.85 2.15
N ARG A 213 -19.17 20.63 2.91
CA ARG A 213 -20.38 21.31 2.42
C ARG A 213 -20.08 22.45 1.46
N THR A 214 -18.84 22.94 1.45
CA THR A 214 -18.36 23.98 0.53
C THR A 214 -17.72 23.40 -0.73
N VAL A 215 -17.33 22.12 -0.69
CA VAL A 215 -16.76 21.42 -1.83
C VAL A 215 -17.87 21.11 -2.82
N ARG A 216 -17.76 21.65 -4.04
CA ARG A 216 -18.72 21.35 -5.10
C ARG A 216 -18.52 19.89 -5.55
N PRO A 217 -19.60 19.11 -5.74
CA PRO A 217 -19.49 17.79 -6.33
C PRO A 217 -18.74 17.86 -7.67
N ASN A 218 -17.69 17.05 -7.80
CA ASN A 218 -16.93 16.91 -9.04
C ASN A 218 -17.48 15.80 -9.95
N VAL A 219 -18.39 14.96 -9.45
CA VAL A 219 -19.12 13.96 -10.22
C VAL A 219 -20.51 14.50 -10.57
N ASN A 220 -20.65 15.02 -11.79
CA ASN A 220 -21.88 15.69 -12.23
C ASN A 220 -23.03 14.72 -12.56
N ARG A 221 -22.74 13.44 -12.82
CA ARG A 221 -23.76 12.42 -13.10
C ARG A 221 -23.18 11.01 -12.92
N ALA A 222 -23.92 10.13 -12.24
CA ALA A 222 -23.61 8.71 -12.26
C ALA A 222 -23.73 8.17 -13.71
N PRO A 223 -22.85 7.25 -14.14
CA PRO A 223 -22.96 6.64 -15.47
C PRO A 223 -24.32 5.99 -15.68
N GLU A 224 -24.97 6.27 -16.81
CA GLU A 224 -26.23 5.60 -17.16
C GLU A 224 -25.98 4.12 -17.45
N ALA A 225 -26.86 3.26 -16.94
CA ALA A 225 -26.80 1.83 -17.21
C ALA A 225 -27.06 1.56 -18.71
N ARG A 226 -26.06 1.00 -19.39
CA ARG A 226 -26.15 0.61 -20.81
C ARG A 226 -26.85 -0.74 -20.96
N SER A 227 -27.20 -1.09 -22.20
CA SER A 227 -27.59 -2.47 -22.52
C SER A 227 -26.47 -3.42 -22.12
N GLY A 228 -26.79 -4.46 -21.34
CA GLY A 228 -25.80 -5.38 -20.79
C GLY A 228 -25.30 -5.04 -19.38
N ALA A 229 -25.68 -3.91 -18.79
CA ALA A 229 -25.28 -3.54 -17.43
C ALA A 229 -25.71 -4.59 -16.38
N SER A 230 -24.95 -4.61 -15.27
CA SER A 230 -25.31 -5.27 -14.02
C SER A 230 -25.81 -4.21 -13.04
N ARG A 231 -27.12 -4.22 -12.74
CA ARG A 231 -27.78 -3.16 -11.94
C ARG A 231 -28.00 -3.55 -10.47
N GLY A 232 -27.67 -4.77 -10.11
CA GLY A 232 -27.83 -5.28 -8.76
C GLY A 232 -26.72 -4.82 -7.82
N SER A 233 -26.89 -5.13 -6.54
CA SER A 233 -25.84 -5.02 -5.54
C SER A 233 -25.81 -6.30 -4.71
N PHE A 234 -24.65 -6.59 -4.13
CA PHE A 234 -24.42 -7.65 -3.17
C PHE A 234 -23.77 -7.04 -1.94
N SER A 235 -24.32 -7.32 -0.77
CA SER A 235 -23.78 -6.83 0.50
C SER A 235 -23.37 -8.00 1.37
N VAL A 236 -22.30 -7.81 2.13
CA VAL A 236 -21.80 -8.76 3.11
C VAL A 236 -21.97 -8.13 4.49
N ASP A 237 -22.57 -8.88 5.40
CA ASP A 237 -22.67 -8.51 6.81
C ASP A 237 -21.77 -9.41 7.65
N CYS A 238 -20.74 -8.82 8.25
CA CYS A 238 -19.82 -9.49 9.17
C CYS A 238 -19.68 -8.78 10.52
N GLY A 239 -20.59 -7.85 10.80
CA GLY A 239 -20.56 -7.04 12.02
C GLY A 239 -19.49 -5.94 12.00
N VAL A 240 -19.12 -5.51 13.21
CA VAL A 240 -18.28 -4.32 13.46
C VAL A 240 -17.10 -4.63 14.39
N ASN A 241 -16.68 -5.90 14.42
CA ASN A 241 -15.58 -6.39 15.27
C ASN A 241 -15.83 -6.27 16.79
N GLU A 242 -17.05 -6.55 17.26
CA GLU A 242 -17.39 -6.52 18.69
C GLU A 242 -16.54 -7.50 19.53
N ASN A 243 -16.04 -8.56 18.89
CA ASN A 243 -15.16 -9.55 19.49
C ASN A 243 -13.67 -9.16 19.51
N LYS A 244 -13.32 -7.95 19.04
CA LYS A 244 -11.98 -7.37 19.14
C LYS A 244 -10.88 -8.19 18.47
N ASN A 245 -11.17 -8.71 17.28
CA ASN A 245 -10.14 -9.25 16.40
C ASN A 245 -9.26 -8.10 15.89
N TYR A 246 -8.17 -7.86 16.60
CA TYR A 246 -7.19 -6.84 16.29
C TYR A 246 -5.85 -7.50 15.94
N ASN A 247 -5.20 -6.98 14.91
CA ASN A 247 -3.77 -7.19 14.73
C ASN A 247 -3.17 -5.97 14.00
N THR A 248 -1.85 -5.97 13.88
CA THR A 248 -1.11 -4.87 13.26
C THR A 248 -0.46 -5.30 11.94
N ASP A 249 -0.87 -6.44 11.43
CA ASP A 249 -0.36 -7.03 10.21
C ASP A 249 -1.05 -6.39 9.00
N ASN A 250 -0.38 -6.41 7.85
CA ASN A 250 -0.99 -6.03 6.58
C ASN A 250 -0.91 -7.19 5.59
N VAL A 251 -1.94 -8.03 5.58
CA VAL A 251 -1.95 -9.30 4.83
C VAL A 251 -2.04 -9.15 3.31
N ILE A 252 -2.32 -7.93 2.81
CA ILE A 252 -2.30 -7.63 1.38
C ILE A 252 -1.00 -6.94 0.97
N VAL A 253 -0.57 -5.89 1.70
CA VAL A 253 0.62 -5.10 1.31
C VAL A 253 1.94 -5.72 1.79
N ALA A 254 1.92 -6.41 2.93
CA ALA A 254 3.11 -6.97 3.56
C ALA A 254 2.88 -8.41 4.08
N PRO A 255 2.51 -9.36 3.20
CA PRO A 255 2.30 -10.75 3.61
C PRO A 255 3.59 -11.36 4.19
N GLY A 256 3.44 -12.16 5.25
CA GLY A 256 4.54 -12.77 6.00
C GLY A 256 5.23 -11.83 7.00
N VAL A 257 4.81 -10.57 7.11
CA VAL A 257 5.41 -9.59 8.02
C VAL A 257 4.45 -9.21 9.14
N THR A 258 4.85 -9.52 10.37
CA THR A 258 4.15 -9.05 11.57
C THR A 258 4.30 -7.54 11.72
N ASN A 259 3.29 -6.85 12.22
CA ASN A 259 3.30 -5.39 12.35
C ASN A 259 3.54 -4.64 11.03
N GLY A 260 3.25 -5.27 9.88
CA GLY A 260 3.47 -4.67 8.56
C GLY A 260 2.61 -3.43 8.28
N ALA A 261 1.57 -3.17 9.07
CA ALA A 261 0.75 -1.97 8.96
C ALA A 261 1.34 -0.77 9.74
N HIS A 262 2.13 -1.01 10.81
CA HIS A 262 2.53 0.02 11.78
C HIS A 262 1.35 0.76 12.45
N HIS A 263 0.16 0.16 12.42
CA HIS A 263 -1.04 0.59 13.11
C HIS A 263 -1.95 -0.62 13.35
N THR A 264 -2.94 -0.48 14.22
CA THR A 264 -3.91 -1.54 14.51
C THR A 264 -5.06 -1.53 13.51
N HIS A 265 -5.44 -2.70 13.03
CA HIS A 265 -6.62 -2.90 12.19
C HIS A 265 -7.78 -3.53 12.97
N ASP A 266 -9.00 -3.13 12.65
CA ASP A 266 -10.23 -3.89 12.90
C ASP A 266 -10.37 -4.99 11.85
N TYR A 267 -10.61 -6.24 12.27
CA TYR A 267 -10.90 -7.35 11.35
C TYR A 267 -12.32 -7.89 11.55
N VAL A 268 -13.06 -8.04 10.44
CA VAL A 268 -14.32 -8.79 10.39
C VAL A 268 -14.28 -9.85 9.27
N GLY A 269 -15.18 -10.81 9.35
CA GLY A 269 -15.19 -11.97 8.48
C GLY A 269 -14.23 -13.03 9.00
N ASN A 270 -13.18 -13.35 8.25
CA ASN A 270 -12.19 -14.36 8.64
C ASN A 270 -11.64 -14.11 10.06
N GLN A 271 -11.70 -15.13 10.91
CA GLN A 271 -11.36 -14.99 12.34
C GLN A 271 -9.91 -15.38 12.67
N ASP A 272 -9.18 -15.95 11.71
CA ASP A 272 -7.81 -16.47 11.93
C ASP A 272 -6.76 -15.75 11.05
N VAL A 273 -7.18 -14.68 10.36
CA VAL A 273 -6.34 -13.92 9.44
C VAL A 273 -5.21 -13.19 10.16
N ASN A 274 -3.97 -13.37 9.68
CA ASN A 274 -2.77 -12.71 10.16
C ASN A 274 -1.67 -12.73 9.07
N ALA A 275 -0.51 -12.16 9.37
CA ALA A 275 0.63 -12.08 8.45
C ALA A 275 1.00 -13.41 7.79
N PHE A 276 0.78 -14.56 8.45
CA PHE A 276 1.18 -15.88 7.96
C PHE A 276 0.04 -16.70 7.37
N SER A 277 -1.16 -16.13 7.23
CA SER A 277 -2.28 -16.81 6.60
C SER A 277 -1.98 -17.14 5.14
N ASN A 278 -2.16 -18.41 4.79
CA ASN A 278 -2.15 -18.91 3.41
C ASN A 278 -3.56 -19.35 2.98
N ASN A 279 -3.75 -19.68 1.70
CA ASN A 279 -5.07 -20.05 1.15
C ASN A 279 -5.78 -21.18 1.92
N ASP A 280 -5.05 -22.18 2.39
CA ASP A 280 -5.63 -23.33 3.09
C ASP A 280 -6.09 -22.94 4.50
N THR A 281 -5.21 -22.30 5.27
CA THR A 281 -5.55 -21.78 6.61
C THR A 281 -6.67 -20.75 6.55
N PHE A 282 -6.65 -19.87 5.55
CA PHE A 282 -7.66 -18.84 5.33
C PHE A 282 -9.03 -19.46 4.99
N ALA A 283 -9.07 -20.48 4.13
CA ALA A 283 -10.32 -21.15 3.77
C ALA A 283 -10.89 -22.02 4.91
N ALA A 284 -10.04 -22.53 5.80
CA ALA A 284 -10.45 -23.36 6.95
C ALA A 284 -10.99 -22.53 8.13
N ALA A 285 -10.67 -21.24 8.18
CA ALA A 285 -10.93 -20.36 9.31
C ALA A 285 -12.42 -20.19 9.67
N GLY A 286 -12.66 -19.78 10.92
CA GLY A 286 -13.95 -19.26 11.36
C GLY A 286 -14.34 -17.97 10.62
N THR A 287 -15.62 -17.59 10.69
CA THR A 287 -16.09 -16.30 10.13
C THR A 287 -17.10 -15.61 11.04
N SER A 288 -16.97 -14.29 11.21
CA SER A 288 -18.00 -13.46 11.84
C SER A 288 -19.15 -13.13 10.88
N CYS A 289 -19.00 -13.36 9.57
CA CYS A 289 -20.06 -13.11 8.59
C CYS A 289 -21.33 -13.91 8.90
N ASP A 290 -22.50 -13.30 8.69
CA ASP A 290 -23.79 -13.98 8.79
C ASP A 290 -23.86 -15.14 7.80
N ALA A 291 -23.40 -14.89 6.57
CA ALA A 291 -23.18 -15.91 5.57
C ALA A 291 -21.95 -16.76 5.96
N LYS A 292 -22.17 -17.88 6.67
CA LYS A 292 -21.07 -18.74 7.17
C LYS A 292 -20.18 -19.38 6.10
N GLY A 293 -20.62 -19.37 4.84
CA GLY A 293 -19.82 -19.77 3.69
C GLY A 293 -18.82 -18.70 3.23
N ASP A 294 -18.99 -17.45 3.65
CA ASP A 294 -18.07 -16.37 3.36
C ASP A 294 -16.88 -16.39 4.34
N LYS A 295 -15.71 -16.69 3.80
CA LYS A 295 -14.43 -16.77 4.53
C LYS A 295 -13.53 -15.57 4.27
N SER A 296 -14.03 -14.55 3.60
CA SER A 296 -13.30 -13.33 3.28
C SER A 296 -12.91 -12.59 4.57
N SER A 297 -11.79 -11.87 4.52
CA SER A 297 -11.37 -10.95 5.56
C SER A 297 -11.62 -9.53 5.08
N TYR A 298 -12.27 -8.72 5.91
CA TYR A 298 -12.47 -7.30 5.67
C TYR A 298 -11.86 -6.55 6.84
N TYR A 299 -11.03 -5.56 6.56
CA TYR A 299 -10.32 -4.86 7.60
C TYR A 299 -10.01 -3.41 7.24
N TRP A 300 -9.87 -2.59 8.27
CA TRP A 300 -9.60 -1.16 8.18
C TRP A 300 -8.80 -0.69 9.39
N PRO A 301 -8.06 0.43 9.30
CA PRO A 301 -7.38 1.03 10.46
C PRO A 301 -8.39 1.40 11.55
N VAL A 302 -8.07 1.08 12.80
CA VAL A 302 -8.94 1.43 13.93
C VAL A 302 -9.09 2.94 14.07
N MET A 303 -10.30 3.39 14.41
CA MET A 303 -10.53 4.78 14.78
C MET A 303 -10.24 4.98 16.26
N ARG A 304 -9.57 6.06 16.63
CA ARG A 304 -9.25 6.37 18.03
C ARG A 304 -9.84 7.70 18.48
N VAL A 305 -10.21 7.76 19.76
CA VAL A 305 -10.43 9.02 20.47
C VAL A 305 -9.23 9.30 21.37
N GLN A 306 -8.66 10.49 21.23
CA GLN A 306 -7.52 10.95 22.04
C GLN A 306 -8.03 11.71 23.27
N ASP A 307 -8.68 11.01 24.20
CA ASP A 307 -9.21 11.56 25.46
C ASP A 307 -8.27 11.33 26.66
N GLY A 308 -7.01 11.02 26.39
CA GLY A 308 -6.00 10.66 27.40
C GLY A 308 -6.08 9.19 27.87
N THR A 309 -7.04 8.41 27.38
CA THR A 309 -7.12 6.97 27.69
C THR A 309 -5.94 6.21 27.08
N GLN A 310 -5.31 5.38 27.91
CA GLN A 310 -4.34 4.38 27.45
C GLN A 310 -5.09 3.09 27.09
N GLU A 311 -5.00 2.69 25.83
CA GLU A 311 -5.62 1.47 25.31
C GLU A 311 -4.72 0.24 25.51
N PHE A 312 -5.24 -0.97 25.29
CA PHE A 312 -4.50 -2.24 25.49
C PHE A 312 -3.15 -2.30 24.75
N ASP A 313 -3.02 -1.56 23.66
CA ASP A 313 -1.84 -1.53 22.77
C ASP A 313 -0.91 -0.35 23.02
N GLN A 314 -1.10 0.43 24.09
CA GLN A 314 -0.29 1.59 24.43
C GLN A 314 1.23 1.32 24.47
N ASN A 315 1.63 0.09 24.83
CA ASN A 315 3.05 -0.30 24.91
C ASN A 315 3.45 -1.33 23.85
N ASN A 316 2.63 -1.52 22.82
CA ASN A 316 2.83 -2.50 21.75
C ASN A 316 3.13 -1.82 20.42
N ASP A 317 3.72 -2.59 19.50
CA ASP A 317 3.90 -2.20 18.11
C ASP A 317 2.51 -2.10 17.45
N GLY A 318 2.31 -1.20 16.50
CA GLY A 318 1.03 -0.80 15.92
C GLY A 318 0.11 0.00 16.85
N GLY A 319 0.57 0.21 18.09
CA GLY A 319 -0.07 1.01 19.12
C GLY A 319 0.84 2.15 19.59
N GLY A 320 0.91 2.38 20.90
CA GLY A 320 1.53 3.59 21.44
C GLY A 320 3.05 3.68 21.27
N LYS A 321 3.77 2.57 21.02
CA LYS A 321 5.21 2.65 20.66
C LYS A 321 5.46 3.37 19.34
N GLU A 322 4.48 3.34 18.45
CA GLU A 322 4.53 3.97 17.11
C GLU A 322 3.68 5.25 17.07
N GLY A 323 3.26 5.76 18.23
CA GLY A 323 2.47 7.00 18.34
C GLY A 323 0.96 6.82 18.16
N ASN A 324 0.48 5.59 17.92
CA ASN A 324 -0.95 5.29 17.82
C ASN A 324 -1.57 5.21 19.22
N VAL A 325 -1.99 6.36 19.75
CA VAL A 325 -2.50 6.50 21.13
C VAL A 325 -3.98 6.85 21.17
N GLY A 326 -4.60 6.61 22.33
CA GLY A 326 -6.02 6.85 22.55
C GLY A 326 -6.86 5.57 22.46
N LYS A 327 -8.09 5.69 22.95
CA LYS A 327 -9.05 4.58 23.02
C LYS A 327 -9.56 4.20 21.63
N ILE A 328 -9.55 2.90 21.34
CA ILE A 328 -10.11 2.37 20.09
C ILE A 328 -11.65 2.44 20.14
N LEU A 329 -12.24 2.92 19.05
CA LEU A 329 -13.68 3.03 18.87
C LEU A 329 -14.21 1.88 18.01
N THR A 330 -15.18 1.14 18.54
CA THR A 330 -15.95 0.19 17.74
C THR A 330 -16.92 0.95 16.84
N ALA A 331 -16.94 0.62 15.55
CA ALA A 331 -17.87 1.21 14.60
C ALA A 331 -19.32 0.91 15.01
N LYS A 332 -20.23 1.87 14.81
CA LYS A 332 -21.68 1.61 14.99
C LYS A 332 -22.26 0.77 13.85
N GLN A 333 -21.66 0.88 12.67
CA GLN A 333 -22.04 0.19 11.45
C GLN A 333 -20.83 0.14 10.52
N ALA A 334 -20.64 -0.99 9.84
CA ALA A 334 -19.75 -1.14 8.70
C ALA A 334 -20.57 -1.74 7.55
N GLU A 335 -20.50 -1.16 6.35
CA GLU A 335 -21.18 -1.68 5.17
C GLU A 335 -20.15 -2.11 4.12
N ILE A 336 -20.15 -3.41 3.79
CA ILE A 336 -19.39 -3.95 2.67
C ILE A 336 -20.38 -4.23 1.54
N LYS A 337 -20.38 -3.37 0.53
CA LYS A 337 -21.35 -3.42 -0.58
C LYS A 337 -20.66 -3.35 -1.93
N TYR A 338 -20.87 -4.40 -2.71
CA TYR A 338 -20.47 -4.50 -4.09
C TYR A 338 -21.63 -4.06 -4.98
N VAL A 339 -21.41 -3.02 -5.78
CA VAL A 339 -22.40 -2.52 -6.74
C VAL A 339 -22.07 -3.01 -8.14
N GLY A 340 -23.10 -3.30 -8.93
CA GLY A 340 -22.92 -3.77 -10.29
C GLY A 340 -22.34 -2.72 -11.25
N SER A 341 -21.84 -3.18 -12.40
CA SER A 341 -21.25 -2.33 -13.43
C SER A 341 -22.33 -1.67 -14.31
N PRO A 342 -22.26 -0.34 -14.55
CA PRO A 342 -23.18 0.36 -15.45
C PRO A 342 -22.90 0.09 -16.94
N THR A 343 -21.74 -0.50 -17.28
CA THR A 343 -21.29 -0.68 -18.67
C THR A 343 -21.20 -2.13 -19.11
N SER A 344 -21.12 -3.09 -18.18
CA SER A 344 -20.85 -4.48 -18.49
C SER A 344 -21.51 -5.43 -17.48
N LYS A 345 -21.46 -6.75 -17.79
CA LYS A 345 -21.79 -7.79 -16.82
C LYS A 345 -20.68 -7.94 -15.81
N VAL A 346 -21.03 -7.99 -14.53
CA VAL A 346 -20.10 -8.41 -13.47
C VAL A 346 -19.96 -9.92 -13.48
N VAL A 347 -18.75 -10.39 -13.19
CA VAL A 347 -18.44 -11.82 -12.99
C VAL A 347 -18.26 -12.09 -11.50
N GLY A 348 -18.32 -13.36 -11.10
CA GLY A 348 -18.04 -13.75 -9.73
C GLY A 348 -16.60 -13.39 -9.34
N MET A 349 -16.41 -12.90 -8.11
CA MET A 349 -15.07 -12.66 -7.58
C MET A 349 -14.30 -14.00 -7.49
N PRO A 350 -13.07 -14.08 -8.00
CA PRO A 350 -12.24 -15.26 -7.82
C PRO A 350 -11.96 -15.50 -6.34
N LYS A 351 -11.76 -16.77 -5.97
CA LYS A 351 -11.33 -17.10 -4.60
C LYS A 351 -9.97 -16.48 -4.31
N PHE A 352 -9.80 -16.02 -3.07
CA PHE A 352 -8.56 -15.40 -2.58
C PHE A 352 -8.17 -14.11 -3.31
N LEU A 353 -9.15 -13.43 -3.91
CA LEU A 353 -8.97 -12.08 -4.41
C LEU A 353 -8.53 -11.15 -3.28
N ARG A 354 -7.47 -10.37 -3.54
CA ARG A 354 -7.01 -9.31 -2.65
C ARG A 354 -7.38 -7.96 -3.27
N ILE A 355 -7.99 -7.08 -2.49
CA ILE A 355 -8.40 -5.75 -2.93
C ILE A 355 -8.01 -4.76 -1.83
N ILE A 356 -7.35 -3.68 -2.21
CA ILE A 356 -7.17 -2.50 -1.36
C ILE A 356 -7.98 -1.36 -1.98
N THR A 357 -8.61 -0.55 -1.13
CA THR A 357 -9.33 0.65 -1.53
C THR A 357 -9.04 1.76 -0.55
N GLY A 358 -8.92 2.99 -1.05
CA GLY A 358 -8.46 4.14 -0.28
C GLY A 358 -6.95 4.20 -0.18
N ASP A 359 -6.46 5.19 0.58
CA ASP A 359 -5.05 5.32 0.92
C ASP A 359 -4.81 4.59 2.26
N ALA A 360 -4.09 3.48 2.20
CA ALA A 360 -3.75 2.67 3.37
C ALA A 360 -2.53 3.21 4.15
N LYS A 361 -1.92 4.32 3.69
CA LYS A 361 -0.85 5.07 4.36
C LYS A 361 -1.36 6.48 4.69
N ALA A 362 -2.37 6.58 5.56
CA ALA A 362 -2.71 7.83 6.20
C ALA A 362 -1.99 7.94 7.56
#